data_AF-A0A7C5ZG46-F1
#
_entry.id   AF-A0A7C5ZG46-F1
#
_cell.length_a   1.000
_cell.length_b   1.000
_cell.length_c   1.000
_cell.angle_alpha   90.00
_cell.angle_beta   90.00
_cell.angle_gamma   90.00
#
_symmetry.space_group_name_H-M   'P 1'
#
loop_
_entity.id
_entity.type
_entity.pdbx_description
1 polymer ?
#
loop_
_entity_poly.entity_id
_entity_poly.type
_entity_poly.pdbx_seq_one_letter_code
_entity_poly.pdbx_strand_id
1 'polypeptide(L)'
;MRDIVLHLIPNAHLDPVWLWDWREGLNEGLTTCRTILDLMDEDDELTFIRGETAIYEHIGRTDAPAMRLRVFTRPGTGCCSTAFTTLFPAPRLSARLTSSSHGSGGVTMRRSKPSLRL
;
A
#
# COMPACT_ATOMS: atom_id res chain seq x y z
N MET A 1 -37.44 -11.35 9.54
CA MET A 1 -36.34 -11.19 8.57
C MET A 1 -35.04 -11.26 9.36
N ARG A 2 -33.99 -11.91 8.83
CA ARG A 2 -32.66 -11.87 9.46
C ARG A 2 -31.96 -10.61 8.98
N ASP A 3 -31.30 -9.90 9.89
CA ASP A 3 -30.46 -8.76 9.54
C ASP A 3 -29.23 -9.25 8.77
N ILE A 4 -29.01 -8.69 7.59
CA ILE A 4 -27.85 -8.97 6.76
C ILE A 4 -26.85 -7.85 7.01
N VAL A 5 -25.65 -8.20 7.48
CA VAL A 5 -24.55 -7.25 7.64
C VAL A 5 -23.68 -7.33 6.39
N LEU A 6 -23.50 -6.19 5.71
CA LEU A 6 -22.61 -6.04 4.57
C LEU A 6 -21.28 -5.42 5.04
N HIS A 7 -20.18 -6.12 4.80
CA HIS A 7 -18.83 -5.60 5.07
C HIS A 7 -18.19 -5.15 3.77
N LEU A 8 -17.76 -3.88 3.70
CA LEU A 8 -17.03 -3.32 2.57
C LEU A 8 -15.56 -3.14 2.96
N ILE A 9 -14.66 -3.59 2.09
CA ILE A 9 -13.22 -3.44 2.26
C ILE A 9 -12.66 -2.78 0.99
N PRO A 10 -12.46 -1.46 1.01
CA PRO A 10 -11.88 -0.73 -0.10
C PRO A 10 -10.45 -1.17 -0.41
N ASN A 11 -10.18 -1.42 -1.70
CA ASN A 11 -8.88 -1.79 -2.22
C ASN A 11 -8.65 -1.13 -3.58
N ALA A 12 -7.42 -0.71 -3.85
CA ALA A 12 -6.97 -0.30 -5.18
C ALA A 12 -5.76 -1.14 -5.56
N HIS A 13 -5.98 -2.09 -6.47
CA HIS A 13 -4.92 -2.84 -7.10
C HIS A 13 -4.39 -2.05 -8.31
N LEU A 14 -3.07 -1.94 -8.42
CA LEU A 14 -2.42 -1.20 -9.47
C LEU A 14 -1.21 -1.98 -9.97
N ASP A 15 -1.18 -2.25 -11.27
CA ASP A 15 0.00 -2.77 -11.96
C ASP A 15 0.95 -1.61 -12.31
N PRO A 16 2.15 -1.52 -11.69
CA PRO A 16 3.05 -0.41 -11.92
C PRO A 16 3.58 -0.38 -13.36
N VAL A 17 3.59 -1.52 -14.05
CA VAL A 17 4.03 -1.67 -15.43
C VAL A 17 2.99 -2.49 -16.17
N TRP A 18 2.24 -1.84 -17.05
CA TRP A 18 1.27 -2.53 -17.92
C TRP A 18 1.13 -1.82 -19.26
N LEU A 19 0.12 -0.95 -19.41
CA LEU A 19 -0.08 -0.13 -20.62
C LEU A 19 0.72 1.20 -20.59
N TRP A 20 1.36 1.49 -19.46
CA TRP A 20 2.15 2.69 -19.18
C TRP A 20 3.56 2.33 -18.72
N ASP A 21 4.47 3.31 -18.73
CA ASP A 21 5.82 3.13 -18.18
C ASP A 21 5.79 3.00 -16.65
N TRP A 22 6.80 2.34 -16.09
CA TRP A 22 6.95 2.14 -14.64
C TRP A 22 6.95 3.46 -13.86
N ARG A 23 7.45 4.54 -14.46
CA ARG A 23 7.48 5.88 -13.85
C ARG A 23 6.06 6.42 -13.67
N GLU A 24 5.23 6.24 -14.69
CA GLU A 24 3.84 6.67 -14.69
C GLU A 24 3.03 5.82 -13.71
N GLY A 25 3.19 4.50 -13.72
CA GLY A 25 2.51 3.62 -12.77
C GLY A 25 2.91 3.85 -11.32
N LEU A 26 4.18 4.14 -11.03
CA LEU A 26 4.60 4.55 -9.69
C LEU A 26 3.96 5.88 -9.27
N ASN A 27 3.90 6.86 -10.17
CA ASN A 27 3.25 8.14 -9.90
C ASN A 27 1.74 7.99 -9.69
N GLU A 28 1.09 7.10 -10.44
CA GLU A 28 -0.33 6.78 -10.25
C GLU A 28 -0.58 6.14 -8.88
N GLY A 29 0.33 5.29 -8.43
CA GLY A 29 0.31 4.74 -7.07
C GLY A 29 0.46 5.82 -6.00
N LEU A 30 1.30 6.85 -6.23
CA LEU A 30 1.40 8.01 -5.34
C LEU A 30 0.09 8.80 -5.28
N THR A 31 -0.46 9.14 -6.44
CA THR A 31 -1.70 9.92 -6.57
C THR A 31 -2.86 9.19 -5.88
N THR A 32 -3.00 7.89 -6.13
CA THR A 32 -3.99 7.03 -5.46
C THR A 32 -3.89 7.11 -3.94
N CYS A 33 -2.67 7.04 -3.39
CA CYS A 33 -2.46 7.15 -1.94
C CYS A 33 -2.84 8.52 -1.40
N ARG A 34 -2.57 9.61 -2.13
CA ARG A 34 -2.97 10.97 -1.73
C ARG A 34 -4.48 11.10 -1.69
N THR A 35 -5.15 10.71 -2.77
CA THR A 35 -6.62 10.75 -2.86
C THR A 35 -7.27 9.96 -1.74
N ILE A 36 -6.77 8.77 -1.43
CA ILE A 36 -7.33 7.96 -0.35
C ILE A 36 -7.10 8.60 1.02
N LEU A 37 -5.91 9.16 1.27
CA LEU A 37 -5.67 9.86 2.53
C LEU A 37 -6.57 11.08 2.70
N ASP A 38 -6.84 11.80 1.62
CA ASP A 38 -7.76 12.95 1.64
C ASP A 38 -9.20 12.46 1.88
N LEU A 39 -9.64 11.37 1.24
CA LEU A 39 -10.94 10.74 1.53
C LEU A 39 -11.05 10.24 2.97
N MET A 40 -9.96 9.73 3.54
CA MET A 40 -9.91 9.31 4.95
C MET A 40 -9.89 10.50 5.91
N ASP A 41 -9.50 11.69 5.45
CA ASP A 41 -9.64 12.93 6.25
C ASP A 41 -11.09 13.45 6.20
N GLU A 42 -11.85 13.10 5.15
CA GLU A 42 -13.28 13.40 5.03
C GLU A 42 -14.18 12.39 5.76
N ASP A 43 -13.79 11.11 5.79
CA ASP A 43 -14.51 10.02 6.44
C ASP A 43 -13.58 9.21 7.36
N ASP A 44 -13.74 9.38 8.68
CA ASP A 44 -12.95 8.70 9.71
C ASP A 44 -13.22 7.18 9.81
N GLU A 45 -14.34 6.69 9.29
CA GLU A 45 -14.68 5.26 9.26
C GLU A 45 -14.10 4.54 8.03
N LEU A 46 -13.66 5.30 7.01
CA LEU A 46 -13.08 4.74 5.81
C LEU A 46 -11.78 3.97 6.14
N THR A 47 -11.75 2.71 5.75
CA THR A 47 -10.54 1.87 5.82
C THR A 47 -10.08 1.48 4.42
N PHE A 48 -8.78 1.25 4.24
CA PHE A 48 -8.23 0.99 2.93
C PHE A 48 -7.04 0.02 2.96
N ILE A 49 -7.07 -0.96 2.06
CA ILE A 49 -6.05 -2.01 1.96
C ILE A 49 -5.34 -1.96 0.61
N ARG A 50 -4.05 -2.30 0.57
CA ARG A 50 -3.26 -2.43 -0.67
C ARG A 50 -2.01 -3.27 -0.46
N GLY A 51 -1.62 -4.00 -1.50
CA GLY A 51 -0.71 -5.12 -1.36
C GLY A 51 0.74 -4.86 -1.73
N GLU A 52 1.01 -3.80 -2.48
CA GLU A 52 2.29 -3.53 -3.12
C GLU A 52 3.18 -2.68 -2.21
N THR A 53 4.20 -3.27 -1.61
CA THR A 53 5.11 -2.54 -0.72
C THR A 53 5.97 -1.53 -1.49
N ALA A 54 6.29 -1.80 -2.77
CA ALA A 54 7.13 -0.95 -3.61
C ALA A 54 6.60 0.49 -3.74
N ILE A 55 5.28 0.69 -3.76
CA ILE A 55 4.70 2.03 -3.82
C ILE A 55 4.97 2.81 -2.52
N TYR A 56 4.94 2.17 -1.34
CA TYR A 56 5.31 2.87 -0.10
C TYR A 56 6.79 3.19 -0.04
N GLU A 57 7.65 2.32 -0.57
CA GLU A 57 9.07 2.64 -0.73
C GLU A 57 9.26 3.85 -1.64
N HIS A 58 8.49 3.92 -2.74
CA HIS A 58 8.52 5.05 -3.66
C HIS A 58 8.05 6.35 -2.99
N ILE A 59 6.93 6.35 -2.25
CA ILE A 59 6.51 7.47 -1.37
C ILE A 59 7.65 7.83 -0.42
N GLY A 60 8.26 6.80 0.15
CA GLY A 60 9.47 6.83 0.97
C GLY A 60 10.73 7.29 0.25
N ARG A 61 10.71 7.72 -1.01
CA ARG A 61 11.89 8.25 -1.69
C ARG A 61 11.60 9.58 -2.35
N THR A 62 10.38 9.80 -2.83
CA THR A 62 10.03 10.95 -3.65
C THR A 62 9.21 12.00 -2.93
N ASP A 63 8.45 11.64 -1.89
CA ASP A 63 7.44 12.50 -1.31
C ASP A 63 7.88 13.27 -0.05
N ALA A 64 7.17 14.36 0.24
CA ALA A 64 7.45 15.24 1.38
C ALA A 64 7.33 14.51 2.73
N PRO A 65 8.11 14.92 3.77
CA PRO A 65 8.05 14.30 5.10
C PRO A 65 6.63 14.21 5.69
N ALA A 66 5.80 15.21 5.45
CA ALA A 66 4.41 15.25 5.92
C ALA A 66 3.54 14.15 5.30
N MET A 67 3.69 13.88 3.99
CA MET A 67 2.96 12.81 3.31
C MET A 67 3.34 11.43 3.86
N ARG A 68 4.63 11.23 4.13
CA ARG A 68 5.13 9.97 4.72
C ARG A 68 4.56 9.77 6.11
N LEU A 69 4.51 10.83 6.92
CA LEU A 69 3.89 10.78 8.23
C LEU A 69 2.44 10.32 8.11
N ARG A 70 1.63 10.96 7.24
CA ARG A 70 0.22 10.58 7.01
C ARG A 70 0.05 9.09 6.65
N VAL A 71 0.91 8.57 5.76
CA VAL A 71 0.89 7.16 5.34
C VAL A 71 1.31 6.19 6.47
N PHE A 72 2.25 6.58 7.34
CA PHE A 72 2.84 5.67 8.32
C PHE A 72 2.28 5.80 9.75
N THR A 73 1.69 6.94 10.12
CA THR A 73 1.35 7.24 11.52
C THR A 73 -0.12 7.20 11.87
N ARG A 74 -1.08 7.11 10.92
CA ARG A 74 -2.51 7.07 11.28
C ARG A 74 -2.81 5.77 12.06
N PRO A 75 -2.99 5.81 13.39
CA PRO A 75 -3.16 4.63 14.20
C PRO A 75 -4.65 4.35 14.42
N GLY A 76 -5.10 3.10 14.26
CA GLY A 76 -6.38 2.66 14.82
C GLY A 76 -7.49 2.25 13.85
N THR A 77 -7.47 2.67 12.59
CA THR A 77 -8.48 2.25 11.59
C THR A 77 -7.82 1.87 10.28
N GLY A 78 -7.33 0.63 10.19
CA GLY A 78 -7.10 -0.07 8.92
C GLY A 78 -6.30 0.65 7.82
N CYS A 79 -5.54 1.71 8.13
CA CYS A 79 -4.86 2.47 7.09
C CYS A 79 -3.68 1.65 6.58
N CYS A 80 -3.82 1.17 5.35
CA CYS A 80 -2.75 0.54 4.61
C CYS A 80 -2.22 -0.71 5.34
N SER A 81 -3.05 -1.75 5.46
CA SER A 81 -2.52 -3.10 5.69
C SER A 81 -1.67 -3.48 4.47
N THR A 82 -0.40 -3.07 4.51
CA THR A 82 0.61 -3.43 3.53
C THR A 82 0.66 -4.95 3.49
N ALA A 83 0.22 -5.56 2.39
CA ALA A 83 0.46 -6.98 2.20
C ALA A 83 1.98 -7.22 2.20
N PHE A 84 2.36 -8.43 2.54
CA PHE A 84 3.74 -8.85 2.79
C PHE A 84 4.61 -8.88 1.52
N THR A 85 4.16 -8.33 0.39
CA THR A 85 4.74 -8.59 -0.93
C THR A 85 5.20 -7.30 -1.60
N THR A 86 6.42 -7.30 -2.13
CA THR A 86 6.98 -6.13 -2.82
C THR A 86 6.17 -5.69 -4.03
N LEU A 87 5.81 -6.64 -4.89
CA LEU A 87 4.95 -6.52 -6.07
C LEU A 87 4.20 -7.85 -6.21
N PHE A 88 3.02 -7.89 -6.83
CA PHE A 88 2.34 -9.16 -7.12
C PHE A 88 3.00 -9.84 -8.34
N PRO A 89 3.74 -10.95 -8.16
CA PRO A 89 4.37 -11.61 -9.29
C PRO A 89 3.39 -12.57 -9.95
N ALA A 90 3.52 -12.76 -11.27
CA ALA A 90 2.83 -13.84 -11.96
C ALA A 90 3.32 -15.21 -11.42
N PRO A 91 2.47 -16.00 -10.74
CA PRO A 91 2.92 -17.16 -9.96
C PRO A 91 3.46 -18.31 -10.82
N ARG A 92 3.15 -18.33 -12.12
CA ARG A 92 3.63 -19.35 -13.07
C ARG A 92 4.93 -18.97 -13.78
N LEU A 93 5.29 -17.69 -13.77
CA LEU A 93 6.47 -17.16 -14.48
C LEU A 93 7.61 -16.82 -13.51
N SER A 94 7.29 -16.62 -12.23
CA SER A 94 8.25 -16.29 -11.18
C SER A 94 8.82 -17.57 -10.55
N ALA A 95 10.16 -17.66 -10.49
CA ALA A 95 10.83 -18.73 -9.77
C ALA A 95 10.48 -18.73 -8.26
N ARG A 96 10.71 -19.86 -7.58
CA ARG A 96 10.51 -19.95 -6.13
C ARG A 96 11.32 -18.89 -5.37
N LEU A 97 12.55 -18.62 -5.79
CA LEU A 97 13.43 -17.62 -5.17
C LEU A 97 12.94 -16.18 -5.35
N THR A 98 12.36 -15.85 -6.51
CA THR A 98 11.78 -14.52 -6.75
C THR A 98 10.52 -14.32 -5.89
N SER A 99 9.67 -15.35 -5.78
CA SER A 99 8.50 -15.30 -4.90
C SER A 99 8.91 -15.17 -3.42
N SER A 100 9.92 -15.91 -2.98
CA SER A 100 10.47 -15.80 -1.62
C SER A 100 11.07 -14.42 -1.34
N SER A 101 11.82 -13.84 -2.28
CA SER A 101 12.40 -12.50 -2.10
C SER A 101 11.36 -11.39 -2.07
N HIS A 102 10.28 -11.47 -2.86
CA HIS A 102 9.16 -10.52 -2.80
C HIS A 102 8.45 -10.59 -1.45
N GLY A 103 8.29 -11.80 -0.90
CA GLY A 103 7.79 -11.99 0.46
C GLY A 103 8.74 -11.39 1.50
N SER A 104 10.02 -11.79 1.49
CA SER A 104 11.05 -11.30 2.43
C SER A 104 11.20 -9.77 2.41
N GLY A 105 11.14 -9.15 1.23
CA GLY A 105 11.21 -7.69 1.06
C GLY A 105 10.04 -6.97 1.71
N GLY A 106 8.81 -7.43 1.48
CA GLY A 106 7.63 -6.83 2.09
C GLY A 106 7.58 -6.99 3.62
N VAL A 107 8.10 -8.09 4.19
CA VAL A 107 8.25 -8.22 5.66
C VAL A 107 9.18 -7.17 6.22
N THR A 108 10.31 -6.99 5.55
CA THR A 108 11.38 -6.10 6.00
C THR A 108 10.83 -4.69 6.07
N MET A 109 10.10 -4.27 5.03
CA MET A 109 9.48 -2.96 4.98
C MET A 109 8.38 -2.77 6.05
N ARG A 110 7.59 -3.81 6.33
CA ARG A 110 6.60 -3.76 7.42
C ARG A 110 7.26 -3.62 8.79
N ARG A 111 8.38 -4.31 9.02
CA ARG A 111 9.16 -4.25 10.27
C ARG A 111 9.94 -2.94 10.40
N SER A 112 10.33 -2.34 9.28
CA SER A 112 11.00 -1.04 9.23
C SER A 112 10.02 0.13 9.27
N LYS A 113 8.73 -0.08 9.57
CA LYS A 113 7.84 1.02 9.97
C LYS A 113 8.60 1.78 11.07
N PRO A 114 8.94 3.06 10.84
CA PRO A 114 9.84 3.75 11.73
C PRO A 114 9.18 3.82 13.10
N SER A 115 9.84 3.24 14.11
CA SER A 115 9.69 3.73 15.48
C SER A 115 10.34 5.11 15.48
N LEU A 116 9.59 6.12 15.04
CA LEU A 116 9.99 7.51 15.20
C LEU A 116 9.95 7.81 16.69
N ARG A 117 11.13 7.77 17.33
CA ARG A 117 11.36 8.54 18.55
C ARG A 117 11.17 10.00 18.15
N LEU A 118 10.13 10.62 18.71
CA LEU A 118 10.10 12.05 18.95
C LEU A 118 11.20 12.42 19.96
#